data_AF-A0A3C0VSS4-F1
#
_entry.id   AF-A0A3C0VSS4-F1
#
_cell.length_a   1.000
_cell.length_b   1.000
_cell.length_c   1.000
_cell.angle_alpha   90.00
_cell.angle_beta   90.00
_cell.angle_gamma   90.00
#
_symmetry.space_group_name_H-M   'P 1'
#
loop_
_entity.id
_entity.type
_entity.pdbx_description
1 polymer ?
#
loop_
_entity_poly.entity_id
_entity_poly.type
_entity_poly.pdbx_seq_one_letter_code
_entity_poly.pdbx_strand_id
1 'polypeptide(L)'
;MRLRVTQNQKKYDLSFMPVTQLAGTNVAVKSFIIDSLCKHFSSDKYKEYEECYIDNITLDGEVPGRKQWESTRITNKEDLVNALLLGKTSIVTKCIKQYVTGFDCQNELLKIDEILLHVFDEINKAIFRDKKIELQYSQEDLFSMIQKTDIKTTEGYDLHTLDTGKLLDLFFDIIEKQQLLIPEKRLYVFENIDHIITSTKYHKVIERCLNLSEKFNVWFVFTVSLRNYIYFNSSVITGINVINENIFTFPEYERILSFVMDNYPSEKEWKEEELNDAIRSTVHSIGVNNSIVQPQYDVILKLINESLGIKNMWDKMPTMPEIQYLIGKNLV
;
A
#
# COMPACT_ATOMS: atom_id res chain seq x y z
N MET A 1 -11.00 -10.06 6.55
CA MET A 1 -11.16 -9.64 7.96
C MET A 1 -11.98 -8.37 7.99
N ARG A 2 -12.71 -8.09 9.07
CA ARG A 2 -13.37 -6.80 9.29
C ARG A 2 -12.45 -5.91 10.10
N LEU A 3 -11.98 -4.82 9.50
CA LEU A 3 -11.28 -3.76 10.21
C LEU A 3 -12.31 -2.76 10.72
N ARG A 4 -12.25 -2.44 12.01
CA ARG A 4 -13.00 -1.34 12.59
C ARG A 4 -12.03 -0.33 13.20
N VAL A 5 -12.17 0.92 12.79
CA VAL A 5 -11.45 2.05 13.38
C VAL A 5 -12.44 2.94 14.11
N THR A 6 -12.14 3.30 15.36
CA THR A 6 -13.00 4.12 16.22
C THR A 6 -12.41 5.51 16.38
N GLN A 7 -13.23 6.54 16.18
CA GLN A 7 -12.87 7.93 16.43
C GLN A 7 -13.97 8.59 17.26
N ASN A 8 -13.71 8.80 18.55
CA ASN A 8 -14.73 9.25 19.50
C ASN A 8 -15.96 8.32 19.46
N GLN A 9 -17.12 8.82 19.00
CA GLN A 9 -18.35 8.03 18.85
C GLN A 9 -18.52 7.42 17.46
N LYS A 10 -17.69 7.80 16.47
CA LYS A 10 -17.79 7.29 15.11
C LYS A 10 -17.03 5.97 14.98
N LYS A 11 -17.62 5.03 14.24
CA LYS A 11 -17.02 3.73 13.93
C LYS A 11 -16.95 3.59 12.42
N TYR A 12 -15.76 3.33 11.93
CA TYR A 12 -15.46 3.11 10.52
C TYR A 12 -15.23 1.62 10.32
N ASP A 13 -16.20 0.93 9.72
CA ASP A 13 -16.12 -0.49 9.41
C ASP A 13 -15.69 -0.68 7.96
N LEU A 14 -14.63 -1.46 7.73
CA LEU A 14 -14.05 -1.73 6.43
C LEU A 14 -13.80 -3.22 6.26
N SER A 15 -13.85 -3.69 5.01
CA SER A 15 -13.27 -4.97 4.65
C SER A 15 -11.77 -4.83 4.50
N PHE A 16 -11.03 -5.68 5.22
CA PHE A 16 -9.58 -5.71 5.25
C PHE A 16 -9.08 -7.03 4.69
N MET A 17 -8.47 -6.93 3.52
CA MET A 17 -7.92 -8.03 2.73
C MET A 17 -6.42 -7.85 2.53
N PRO A 18 -5.69 -8.91 2.13
CA PRO A 18 -4.27 -8.81 1.83
C PRO A 18 -3.94 -7.72 0.81
N VAL A 19 -4.86 -7.41 -0.11
CA VAL A 19 -4.83 -6.20 -0.92
C VAL A 19 -6.12 -5.42 -0.71
N THR A 20 -6.02 -4.25 -0.06
CA THR A 20 -7.15 -3.37 0.27
C THR A 20 -7.01 -2.05 -0.47
N GLN A 21 -8.09 -1.57 -1.09
CA GLN A 21 -8.14 -0.29 -1.80
C GLN A 21 -9.11 0.66 -1.12
N LEU A 22 -8.63 1.85 -0.74
CA LEU A 22 -9.41 2.89 -0.08
C LEU A 22 -9.70 4.02 -1.10
N ALA A 23 -10.94 4.04 -1.59
CA ALA A 23 -11.47 5.02 -2.52
C ALA A 23 -12.33 6.07 -1.79
N GLY A 24 -12.99 6.94 -2.55
CA GLY A 24 -13.83 8.01 -2.02
C GLY A 24 -13.09 9.35 -1.88
N THR A 25 -13.88 10.37 -1.55
CA THR A 25 -13.50 11.79 -1.54
C THR A 25 -13.21 12.32 -0.14
N ASN A 26 -13.59 11.61 0.92
CA ASN A 26 -13.35 12.06 2.29
C ASN A 26 -11.90 11.77 2.73
N VAL A 27 -10.99 12.64 2.30
CA VAL A 27 -9.55 12.51 2.56
C VAL A 27 -9.24 12.47 4.06
N ALA A 28 -9.94 13.28 4.88
CA ALA A 28 -9.71 13.34 6.31
C ALA A 28 -9.95 11.98 7.01
N VAL A 29 -11.03 11.28 6.65
CA VAL A 29 -11.31 9.94 7.20
C VAL A 29 -10.35 8.89 6.64
N LYS A 30 -9.99 8.96 5.34
CA LYS A 30 -8.96 8.08 4.76
C LYS A 30 -7.63 8.21 5.52
N SER A 31 -7.15 9.44 5.70
CA SER A 31 -5.91 9.71 6.44
C SER A 31 -6.00 9.22 7.88
N PHE A 32 -7.11 9.48 8.58
CA PHE A 32 -7.28 9.01 9.96
C PHE A 32 -7.22 7.47 10.08
N ILE A 33 -7.83 6.74 9.15
CA ILE A 33 -7.79 5.27 9.11
C ILE A 33 -6.36 4.78 8.89
N ILE A 34 -5.64 5.38 7.94
CA ILE A 34 -4.24 5.04 7.65
C ILE A 34 -3.34 5.38 8.84
N ASP A 35 -3.47 6.56 9.41
CA ASP A 35 -2.68 7.01 10.55
C ASP A 35 -2.89 6.09 11.76
N SER A 36 -4.14 5.68 12.00
CA SER A 36 -4.46 4.69 13.04
C SER A 36 -3.74 3.37 12.79
N LEU A 37 -3.80 2.83 11.56
CA LEU A 37 -3.17 1.56 11.21
C LEU A 37 -1.65 1.65 11.38
N CYS A 38 -1.01 2.66 10.78
CA CYS A 38 0.42 2.85 10.85
C CYS A 38 0.88 3.09 12.30
N LYS A 39 0.17 3.90 13.08
CA LYS A 39 0.56 4.20 14.46
C LYS A 39 0.42 3.01 15.40
N HIS A 40 -0.66 2.23 15.24
CA HIS A 40 -0.87 1.02 16.03
C HIS A 40 0.28 0.02 15.84
N PHE A 41 0.71 -0.18 14.59
CA PHE A 41 1.74 -1.13 14.19
C PHE A 41 3.18 -0.57 14.15
N SER A 42 3.41 0.74 14.33
CA SER A 42 4.77 1.32 14.28
C SER A 42 5.66 0.95 15.47
N SER A 43 5.11 0.28 16.50
CA SER A 43 5.77 0.03 17.78
C SER A 43 6.22 1.29 18.55
N ASP A 44 5.99 2.49 18.02
CA ASP A 44 6.35 3.74 18.67
C ASP A 44 5.47 4.01 19.88
N LYS A 45 6.03 4.71 20.87
CA LYS A 45 5.22 5.23 21.97
C LYS A 45 4.20 6.25 21.43
N TYR A 46 2.99 6.20 21.98
CA TYR A 46 2.00 7.25 21.76
C TYR A 46 2.46 8.49 22.53
N LYS A 47 2.35 9.64 21.89
CA LYS A 47 2.51 10.96 22.50
C LYS A 47 1.16 11.42 23.05
N GLU A 48 1.15 12.41 23.94
CA GLU A 48 -0.07 12.93 24.57
C GLU A 48 -1.13 13.38 23.55
N TYR A 49 -0.73 13.98 22.43
CA TYR A 49 -1.66 14.40 21.38
C TYR A 49 -2.14 13.26 20.47
N GLU A 50 -1.69 12.02 20.69
CA GLU A 50 -2.02 10.83 19.89
C GLU A 50 -2.98 9.88 20.62
N GLU A 51 -3.61 10.31 21.71
CA GLU A 51 -4.58 9.51 22.48
C GLU A 51 -5.71 8.94 21.64
N CYS A 52 -6.10 9.63 20.56
CA CYS A 52 -7.14 9.17 19.64
C CYS A 52 -6.79 7.90 18.85
N TYR A 53 -5.52 7.49 18.86
CA TYR A 53 -5.01 6.30 18.17
C TYR A 53 -4.77 5.10 19.11
N ILE A 54 -4.99 5.27 20.42
CA ILE A 54 -4.79 4.19 21.39
C ILE A 54 -5.96 3.22 21.32
N ASP A 55 -5.65 1.93 21.09
CA ASP A 55 -6.60 0.82 21.01
C ASP A 55 -7.84 1.10 20.15
N ASN A 56 -7.67 1.97 19.15
CA ASN A 56 -8.76 2.48 18.34
C ASN A 56 -9.07 1.56 17.15
N ILE A 57 -8.28 0.51 16.96
CA ILE A 57 -8.43 -0.49 15.91
C ILE A 57 -8.83 -1.84 16.51
N THR A 58 -9.82 -2.47 15.88
CA THR A 58 -10.12 -3.88 16.09
C THR A 58 -10.17 -4.63 14.76
N LEU A 59 -9.70 -5.86 14.75
CA LEU A 59 -9.83 -6.80 13.65
C LEU A 59 -10.74 -7.95 14.07
N ASP A 60 -11.83 -8.15 13.33
CA ASP A 60 -12.85 -9.16 13.63
C ASP A 60 -13.40 -9.06 15.08
N GLY A 61 -13.37 -7.84 15.65
CA GLY A 61 -13.86 -7.55 17.00
C GLY A 61 -12.80 -7.54 18.10
N GLU A 62 -11.57 -7.95 17.80
CA GLU A 62 -10.47 -8.03 18.78
C GLU A 62 -9.40 -6.96 18.51
N VAL A 63 -8.76 -6.45 19.57
CA VAL A 63 -7.64 -5.51 19.42
C VAL A 63 -6.39 -6.29 18.99
N PRO A 64 -5.83 -6.05 17.80
CA PRO A 64 -4.67 -6.79 17.34
C PRO A 64 -3.42 -6.40 18.12
N GLY A 65 -2.48 -7.33 18.26
CA GLY A 65 -1.19 -7.04 18.89
C GLY A 65 -0.40 -5.99 18.09
N ARG A 66 0.23 -5.04 18.78
CA ARG A 66 1.00 -3.94 18.12
C ARG A 66 2.18 -4.41 17.28
N LYS A 67 2.68 -5.63 17.52
CA LYS A 67 3.76 -6.27 16.74
C LYS A 67 3.23 -7.31 15.74
N GLN A 68 1.92 -7.39 15.53
CA GLN A 68 1.31 -8.37 14.63
C GLN A 68 1.73 -8.15 13.18
N TRP A 69 1.91 -6.89 12.77
CA TRP A 69 2.54 -6.53 11.50
C TRP A 69 3.71 -5.60 11.75
N GLU A 70 4.74 -5.76 10.93
CA GLU A 70 5.70 -4.70 10.69
C GLU A 70 5.15 -3.79 9.58
N SER A 71 4.84 -2.52 9.91
CA SER A 71 4.24 -1.58 8.95
C SER A 71 5.26 -0.66 8.28
N THR A 72 5.18 -0.49 6.97
CA THR A 72 5.93 0.50 6.19
C THR A 72 4.95 1.39 5.42
N ARG A 73 5.08 2.71 5.59
CA ARG A 73 4.22 3.72 4.96
C ARG A 73 4.98 4.41 3.82
N ILE A 74 4.33 4.57 2.67
CA ILE A 74 4.89 5.12 1.43
C ILE A 74 3.90 6.16 0.90
N THR A 75 4.29 7.43 0.98
CA THR A 75 3.45 8.57 0.57
C THR A 75 3.98 9.27 -0.67
N ASN A 76 5.27 9.11 -0.97
CA ASN A 76 5.93 9.80 -2.06
C ASN A 76 7.15 8.98 -2.56
N LYS A 77 7.81 9.50 -3.60
CA LYS A 77 9.01 8.88 -4.18
C LYS A 77 10.17 8.78 -3.17
N GLU A 78 10.32 9.77 -2.31
CA GLU A 78 11.40 9.82 -1.32
C GLU A 78 11.26 8.70 -0.27
N ASP A 79 10.04 8.36 0.13
CA ASP A 79 9.80 7.21 1.03
C ASP A 79 10.25 5.89 0.37
N LEU A 80 10.00 5.72 -0.94
CA LEU A 80 10.47 4.55 -1.68
C LEU A 80 12.00 4.49 -1.74
N VAL A 81 12.67 5.62 -2.00
CA VAL A 81 14.12 5.69 -2.01
C VAL A 81 14.68 5.35 -0.63
N ASN A 82 14.14 5.95 0.44
CA ASN A 82 14.58 5.69 1.81
C ASN A 82 14.34 4.25 2.27
N ALA A 83 13.30 3.58 1.75
CA ALA A 83 13.08 2.17 2.03
C ALA A 83 14.14 1.26 1.35
N LEU A 84 14.79 1.75 0.30
CA LEU A 84 15.82 1.04 -0.46
C LEU A 84 17.26 1.41 -0.08
N LEU A 85 17.53 2.67 0.34
CA LEU A 85 18.86 3.10 0.80
C LEU A 85 19.25 2.45 2.13
N LEU A 86 20.54 2.49 2.50
CA LEU A 86 20.98 2.02 3.82
C LEU A 86 20.54 3.00 4.90
N GLY A 87 19.73 2.51 5.83
CA GLY A 87 19.11 3.30 6.88
C GLY A 87 18.60 2.41 7.99
N LYS A 88 18.40 2.97 9.18
CA LYS A 88 18.03 2.18 10.38
C LYS A 88 16.78 1.31 10.19
N THR A 89 15.81 1.80 9.43
CA THR A 89 14.50 1.17 9.20
C THR A 89 14.34 0.64 7.78
N SER A 90 15.35 0.75 6.92
CA SER A 90 15.20 0.37 5.51
C SER A 90 15.13 -1.14 5.32
N ILE A 91 14.41 -1.55 4.27
CA ILE A 91 14.19 -2.96 3.96
C ILE A 91 15.51 -3.62 3.59
N VAL A 92 16.30 -2.94 2.76
CA VAL A 92 17.60 -3.45 2.29
C VAL A 92 18.57 -3.64 3.45
N THR A 93 18.61 -2.72 4.42
CA THR A 93 19.47 -2.87 5.60
C THR A 93 19.12 -4.13 6.40
N LYS A 94 17.84 -4.44 6.55
CA LYS A 94 17.39 -5.66 7.25
C LYS A 94 17.80 -6.91 6.48
N CYS A 95 17.61 -6.92 5.17
CA CYS A 95 18.05 -8.02 4.31
C CYS A 95 19.56 -8.24 4.41
N ILE A 96 20.37 -7.18 4.31
CA ILE A 96 21.83 -7.26 4.42
C ILE A 96 22.23 -7.77 5.79
N LYS A 97 21.67 -7.26 6.88
CA LYS A 97 21.97 -7.75 8.24
C LYS A 97 21.68 -9.25 8.36
N GLN A 98 20.54 -9.71 7.85
CA GLN A 98 20.20 -11.13 7.89
C GLN A 98 21.14 -11.97 7.01
N TYR A 99 21.52 -11.47 5.84
CA TYR A 99 22.42 -12.19 4.94
C TYR A 99 23.85 -12.26 5.50
N VAL A 100 24.33 -11.15 6.04
CA VAL A 100 25.67 -11.00 6.62
C VAL A 100 25.85 -11.88 7.86
N THR A 101 24.78 -12.08 8.64
CA THR A 101 24.80 -13.04 9.77
C THR A 101 24.72 -14.51 9.32
N GLY A 102 24.49 -14.76 8.02
CA GLY A 102 24.51 -16.10 7.44
C GLY A 102 25.92 -16.71 7.38
N PHE A 103 25.98 -18.04 7.50
CA PHE A 103 27.21 -18.81 7.61
C PHE A 103 28.23 -18.52 6.49
N ASP A 104 27.78 -18.50 5.24
CA ASP A 104 28.67 -18.30 4.09
C ASP A 104 29.35 -16.92 4.12
N CYS A 105 28.59 -15.88 4.46
CA CYS A 105 29.13 -14.53 4.54
C CYS A 105 30.07 -14.38 5.75
N GLN A 106 29.73 -14.98 6.90
CA GLN A 106 30.59 -14.98 8.09
C GLN A 106 31.97 -15.59 7.80
N ASN A 107 32.04 -16.68 7.03
CA ASN A 107 33.32 -17.29 6.66
C ASN A 107 34.22 -16.35 5.83
N GLU A 108 33.65 -15.61 4.89
CA GLU A 108 34.41 -14.61 4.12
C GLU A 108 34.82 -13.41 5.00
N LEU A 109 33.95 -12.98 5.91
CA LEU A 109 34.27 -11.89 6.84
C LEU A 109 35.41 -12.26 7.79
N LEU A 110 35.50 -13.52 8.25
CA LEU A 110 36.63 -14.00 9.08
C LEU A 110 37.96 -13.90 8.34
N LYS A 111 38.00 -14.21 7.04
CA LYS A 111 39.23 -14.06 6.24
C LYS A 111 39.65 -12.59 6.14
N ILE A 112 38.69 -11.67 6.00
CA ILE A 112 38.98 -10.23 5.97
C ILE A 112 39.48 -9.76 7.35
N ASP A 113 38.89 -10.27 8.43
CA ASP A 113 39.27 -9.98 9.81
C ASP A 113 40.73 -10.32 10.08
N GLU A 114 41.18 -11.51 9.68
CA GLU A 114 42.57 -11.96 9.81
C GLU A 114 43.55 -11.05 9.05
N ILE A 115 43.19 -10.64 7.83
CA ILE A 115 44.01 -9.71 7.02
C ILE A 115 44.11 -8.35 7.71
N LEU A 116 43.01 -7.81 8.23
CA LEU A 116 43.01 -6.52 8.92
C LEU A 116 43.86 -6.59 10.19
N LEU A 117 43.73 -7.64 11.01
CA LEU A 117 44.57 -7.82 12.20
C LEU A 117 46.06 -7.82 11.86
N HIS A 118 46.45 -8.49 10.77
CA HIS A 118 47.83 -8.49 10.31
C HIS A 118 48.30 -7.08 9.89
N VAL A 119 47.47 -6.32 9.18
CA VAL A 119 47.81 -4.93 8.78
C VAL A 119 48.00 -4.03 10.00
N PHE A 120 47.12 -4.14 11.00
CA PHE A 120 47.22 -3.35 12.24
C PHE A 120 48.48 -3.70 13.03
N ASP A 121 48.84 -4.98 13.14
CA ASP A 121 50.07 -5.44 13.80
C ASP A 121 51.34 -4.88 13.12
N GLU A 122 51.40 -4.92 11.79
CA GLU A 122 52.52 -4.34 11.03
C GLU A 122 52.65 -2.82 11.23
N ILE A 123 51.52 -2.09 11.26
CA ILE A 123 51.51 -0.65 11.58
C ILE A 123 52.02 -0.40 13.00
N ASN A 124 51.56 -1.19 13.98
CA ASN A 124 51.97 -1.07 15.38
C ASN A 124 53.47 -1.33 15.56
N LYS A 125 54.01 -2.35 14.91
CA LYS A 125 55.47 -2.63 14.89
C LYS A 125 56.28 -1.53 14.21
N ALA A 126 55.73 -0.89 13.18
CA ALA A 126 56.44 0.14 12.43
C ALA A 126 56.45 1.50 13.16
N ILE A 127 55.28 1.93 13.67
CA ILE A 127 55.06 3.30 14.16
C ILE A 127 55.07 3.36 15.70
N PHE A 128 54.48 2.38 16.38
CA PHE A 128 54.20 2.43 17.82
C PHE A 128 55.13 1.53 18.66
N ARG A 129 56.42 1.51 18.29
CA ARG A 129 57.46 0.66 18.89
C ARG A 129 57.63 0.83 20.41
N ASP A 130 57.33 2.02 20.92
CA ASP A 130 57.56 2.39 22.33
C ASP A 130 56.49 1.82 23.29
N LYS A 131 55.50 1.07 22.78
CA LYS A 131 54.43 0.34 23.52
C LYS A 131 53.61 1.17 24.52
N LYS A 132 53.62 2.50 24.42
CA LYS A 132 52.77 3.37 25.25
C LYS A 132 51.36 3.54 24.69
N ILE A 133 51.21 3.36 23.38
CA ILE A 133 49.95 3.45 22.63
C ILE A 133 49.95 2.36 21.55
N GLU A 134 48.78 1.88 21.17
CA GLU A 134 48.59 0.84 20.14
C GLU A 134 47.32 1.16 19.34
N LEU A 135 47.38 0.93 18.03
CA LEU A 135 46.20 0.96 17.16
C LEU A 135 45.40 -0.34 17.35
N GLN A 136 44.12 -0.23 17.71
CA GLN A 136 43.24 -1.37 17.93
C GLN A 136 42.14 -1.43 16.86
N TYR A 137 41.73 -2.65 16.50
CA TYR A 137 40.66 -2.95 15.56
C TYR A 137 39.62 -3.86 16.23
N SER A 138 38.34 -3.63 15.94
CA SER A 138 37.25 -4.48 16.38
C SER A 138 36.45 -5.03 15.20
N GLN A 139 35.96 -6.27 15.30
CA GLN A 139 35.15 -6.87 14.24
C GLN A 139 33.83 -6.10 13.99
N GLU A 140 33.33 -5.34 14.98
CA GLU A 140 32.18 -4.44 14.82
C GLU A 140 32.44 -3.35 13.75
N ASP A 141 33.70 -2.94 13.57
CA ASP A 141 34.08 -1.94 12.57
C ASP A 141 33.84 -2.45 11.14
N LEU A 142 34.01 -3.75 10.89
CA LEU A 142 33.78 -4.39 9.59
C LEU A 142 32.29 -4.30 9.18
N PHE A 143 31.38 -4.58 10.12
CA PHE A 143 29.94 -4.44 9.87
C PHE A 143 29.55 -2.98 9.67
N SER A 144 30.23 -2.06 10.37
CA SER A 144 30.00 -0.63 10.19
C SER A 144 30.40 -0.16 8.79
N MET A 145 31.44 -0.76 8.18
CA MET A 145 31.87 -0.42 6.82
C MET A 145 30.80 -0.78 5.79
N ILE A 146 30.22 -1.98 5.88
CA ILE A 146 29.11 -2.40 5.00
C ILE A 146 27.93 -1.42 5.14
N GLN A 147 27.59 -1.01 6.35
CA GLN A 147 26.47 -0.09 6.61
C GLN A 147 26.73 1.35 6.11
N LYS A 148 27.98 1.74 5.88
CA LYS A 148 28.37 3.06 5.35
C LYS A 148 28.48 3.08 3.82
N THR A 149 28.20 1.97 3.15
CA THR A 149 28.24 1.90 1.68
C THR A 149 27.02 2.57 1.05
N ASP A 150 27.20 3.12 -0.14
CA ASP A 150 26.10 3.70 -0.92
C ASP A 150 25.42 2.64 -1.78
N ILE A 151 24.08 2.72 -1.88
CA ILE A 151 23.31 1.92 -2.81
C ILE A 151 23.11 2.70 -4.10
N LYS A 152 23.53 2.11 -5.22
CA LYS A 152 23.37 2.63 -6.58
C LYS A 152 22.80 1.56 -7.48
N THR A 153 22.33 1.95 -8.65
CA THR A 153 21.97 0.98 -9.69
C THR A 153 23.21 0.22 -10.16
N THR A 154 23.02 -0.91 -10.84
CA THR A 154 24.12 -1.67 -11.46
C THR A 154 24.89 -0.86 -12.52
N GLU A 155 24.25 0.16 -13.08
CA GLU A 155 24.84 1.11 -14.02
C GLU A 155 25.54 2.29 -13.31
N GLY A 156 25.54 2.30 -11.97
CA GLY A 156 26.19 3.32 -11.15
C GLY A 156 25.38 4.59 -10.92
N TYR A 157 24.11 4.62 -11.34
CA TYR A 157 23.23 5.77 -11.14
C TYR A 157 22.64 5.80 -9.74
N ASP A 158 22.30 7.01 -9.29
CA ASP A 158 21.60 7.24 -8.04
C ASP A 158 20.12 6.80 -8.16
N LEU A 159 19.57 6.18 -7.11
CA LEU A 159 18.17 5.77 -7.04
C LEU A 159 17.19 6.94 -7.24
N HIS A 160 17.56 8.15 -6.81
CA HIS A 160 16.74 9.36 -7.01
C HIS A 160 16.54 9.69 -8.50
N THR A 161 17.44 9.23 -9.39
CA THR A 161 17.32 9.46 -10.84
C THR A 161 16.38 8.48 -11.54
N LEU A 162 15.98 7.39 -10.88
CA LEU A 162 15.07 6.42 -11.47
C LEU A 162 13.66 6.98 -11.60
N ASP A 163 12.96 6.58 -12.67
CA ASP A 163 11.52 6.78 -12.77
C ASP A 163 10.80 6.04 -11.63
N THR A 164 9.74 6.63 -11.09
CA THR A 164 9.05 6.08 -9.92
C THR A 164 8.44 4.71 -10.20
N GLY A 165 8.01 4.45 -11.45
CA GLY A 165 7.51 3.14 -11.84
C GLY A 165 8.58 2.05 -11.76
N LYS A 166 9.82 2.36 -12.14
CA LYS A 166 10.98 1.45 -12.00
C LYS A 166 11.39 1.29 -10.53
N LEU A 167 11.35 2.37 -9.76
CA LEU A 167 11.68 2.35 -8.33
C LEU A 167 10.70 1.45 -7.57
N LEU A 168 9.41 1.49 -7.92
CA LEU A 168 8.40 0.57 -7.37
C LEU A 168 8.68 -0.88 -7.74
N ASP A 169 9.08 -1.17 -8.98
CA ASP A 169 9.40 -2.54 -9.38
C ASP A 169 10.56 -3.11 -8.55
N LEU A 170 11.62 -2.30 -8.38
CA LEU A 170 12.75 -2.65 -7.52
C LEU A 170 12.32 -2.83 -6.07
N PHE A 171 11.46 -1.96 -5.56
CA PHE A 171 10.91 -2.07 -4.21
C PHE A 171 10.19 -3.41 -3.99
N PHE A 172 9.34 -3.83 -4.92
CA PHE A 172 8.66 -5.12 -4.83
C PHE A 172 9.61 -6.32 -5.01
N ASP A 173 10.66 -6.21 -5.84
CA ASP A 173 11.70 -7.25 -5.95
C ASP A 173 12.39 -7.46 -4.60
N ILE A 174 12.70 -6.36 -3.91
CA ILE A 174 13.33 -6.39 -2.60
C ILE A 174 12.37 -6.92 -1.53
N ILE A 175 11.07 -6.63 -1.58
CA ILE A 175 10.07 -7.24 -0.68
C ILE A 175 10.07 -8.76 -0.84
N GLU A 176 10.09 -9.27 -2.07
CA GLU A 176 10.13 -10.71 -2.32
C GLU A 176 11.40 -11.35 -1.72
N LYS A 177 12.57 -10.73 -1.94
CA LYS A 177 13.83 -11.18 -1.31
C LYS A 177 13.78 -11.10 0.22
N GLN A 178 13.20 -10.04 0.77
CA GLN A 178 13.04 -9.87 2.21
C GLN A 178 12.20 -11.01 2.80
N GLN A 179 11.08 -11.36 2.17
CA GLN A 179 10.20 -12.41 2.65
C GLN A 179 10.83 -13.80 2.56
N LEU A 180 11.67 -14.04 1.56
CA LEU A 180 12.46 -15.29 1.49
C LEU A 180 13.51 -15.41 2.60
N LEU A 181 14.12 -14.29 3.01
CA LEU A 181 15.13 -14.26 4.07
C LEU A 181 14.52 -14.19 5.48
N ILE A 182 13.42 -13.46 5.62
CA ILE A 182 12.78 -13.12 6.89
C ILE A 182 11.26 -13.21 6.70
N PRO A 183 10.63 -14.39 6.83
CA PRO A 183 9.23 -14.63 6.51
C PRO A 183 8.28 -14.13 7.63
N GLU A 184 8.29 -12.83 7.88
CA GLU A 184 7.43 -12.18 8.88
C GLU A 184 6.20 -11.52 8.24
N LYS A 185 5.20 -11.30 9.07
CA LYS A 185 3.95 -10.65 8.69
C LYS A 185 4.18 -9.13 8.52
N ARG A 186 3.98 -8.60 7.30
CA ARG A 186 4.28 -7.20 6.96
C ARG A 186 3.10 -6.48 6.30
N LEU A 187 2.98 -5.18 6.59
CA LEU A 187 1.93 -4.31 6.07
C LEU A 187 2.56 -3.12 5.34
N TYR A 188 2.34 -3.01 4.03
CA TYR A 188 2.77 -1.87 3.23
C TYR A 188 1.56 -0.97 2.94
N VAL A 189 1.68 0.30 3.31
CA VAL A 189 0.62 1.29 3.11
C VAL A 189 1.09 2.31 2.10
N PHE A 190 0.42 2.37 0.96
CA PHE A 190 0.67 3.32 -0.11
C PHE A 190 -0.42 4.39 -0.11
N GLU A 191 -0.02 5.63 0.08
CA GLU A 191 -0.95 6.75 0.07
C GLU A 191 -0.89 7.54 -1.22
N ASN A 192 -2.07 7.83 -1.77
CA ASN A 192 -2.25 8.66 -2.95
C ASN A 192 -1.34 8.23 -4.10
N ILE A 193 -1.19 6.91 -4.26
CA ILE A 193 -0.23 6.31 -5.20
C ILE A 193 -0.54 6.68 -6.65
N ASP A 194 -1.80 6.96 -6.94
CA ASP A 194 -2.33 7.47 -8.19
C ASP A 194 -1.81 8.86 -8.58
N HIS A 195 -1.23 9.60 -7.65
CA HIS A 195 -0.47 10.83 -7.94
C HIS A 195 0.99 10.56 -8.33
N ILE A 196 1.46 9.34 -8.09
CA ILE A 196 2.88 8.95 -8.25
C ILE A 196 3.08 8.12 -9.52
N ILE A 197 2.08 7.32 -9.92
CA ILE A 197 2.12 6.45 -11.09
C ILE A 197 0.87 6.57 -11.94
N THR A 198 0.97 6.11 -13.19
CA THR A 198 -0.17 6.05 -14.12
C THR A 198 -1.15 4.92 -13.76
N SER A 199 -2.41 5.04 -14.18
CA SER A 199 -3.45 4.01 -13.94
C SER A 199 -3.01 2.63 -14.48
N THR A 200 -2.43 2.57 -15.68
CA THR A 200 -1.91 1.31 -16.24
C THR A 200 -0.81 0.70 -15.37
N LYS A 201 0.09 1.52 -14.80
CA LYS A 201 1.12 1.03 -13.88
C LYS A 201 0.52 0.58 -12.56
N TYR A 202 -0.46 1.31 -12.03
CA TYR A 202 -1.18 0.94 -10.81
C TYR A 202 -1.84 -0.45 -10.92
N HIS A 203 -2.48 -0.75 -12.05
CA HIS A 203 -3.08 -2.07 -12.27
C HIS A 203 -2.05 -3.21 -12.17
N LYS A 204 -0.90 -3.03 -12.81
CA LYS A 204 0.23 -4.00 -12.72
C LYS A 204 0.77 -4.12 -11.30
N VAL A 205 0.79 -3.03 -10.55
CA VAL A 205 1.21 -3.03 -9.14
C VAL A 205 0.23 -3.84 -8.29
N ILE A 206 -1.07 -3.66 -8.46
CA ILE A 206 -2.09 -4.44 -7.73
C ILE A 206 -1.98 -5.93 -8.04
N GLU A 207 -1.85 -6.32 -9.30
CA GLU A 207 -1.66 -7.71 -9.71
C GLU A 207 -0.41 -8.33 -9.09
N ARG A 208 0.69 -7.57 -9.07
CA ARG A 208 1.93 -8.00 -8.42
C ARG A 208 1.76 -8.17 -6.92
N CYS A 209 1.05 -7.26 -6.25
CA CYS A 209 0.76 -7.34 -4.83
C CYS A 209 -0.12 -8.54 -4.48
N LEU A 210 -1.09 -8.88 -5.33
CA LEU A 210 -1.89 -10.09 -5.18
C LEU A 210 -1.02 -11.34 -5.19
N ASN A 211 -0.19 -11.49 -6.23
CA ASN A 211 0.75 -12.61 -6.35
C ASN A 211 1.72 -12.70 -5.16
N LEU A 212 2.18 -11.56 -4.64
CA LEU A 212 3.05 -11.53 -3.45
C LEU A 212 2.28 -11.96 -2.19
N SER A 213 1.04 -11.50 -2.03
CA SER A 213 0.21 -11.82 -0.86
C SER A 213 -0.29 -13.28 -0.83
N GLU A 214 -0.36 -13.93 -1.98
CA GLU A 214 -0.62 -15.38 -2.07
C GLU A 214 0.58 -16.22 -1.65
N LYS A 215 1.80 -15.74 -1.96
CA LYS A 215 3.06 -16.45 -1.68
C LYS A 215 3.61 -16.17 -0.28
N PHE A 216 3.40 -14.97 0.24
CA PHE A 216 4.02 -14.48 1.47
C PHE A 216 2.99 -13.80 2.38
N ASN A 217 3.31 -13.66 3.67
CA ASN A 217 2.44 -13.01 4.64
C ASN A 217 2.55 -11.48 4.58
N VAL A 218 2.29 -10.91 3.40
CA VAL A 218 2.35 -9.48 3.11
C VAL A 218 0.96 -8.93 2.82
N TRP A 219 0.71 -7.76 3.38
CA TRP A 219 -0.55 -7.04 3.26
C TRP A 219 -0.28 -5.67 2.67
N PHE A 220 -1.18 -5.20 1.82
CA PHE A 220 -1.06 -3.96 1.08
C PHE A 220 -2.34 -3.14 1.21
N VAL A 221 -2.19 -1.86 1.55
CA VAL A 221 -3.30 -0.90 1.59
C VAL A 221 -2.96 0.24 0.66
N PHE A 222 -3.84 0.53 -0.28
CA PHE A 222 -3.68 1.61 -1.24
C PHE A 222 -4.77 2.66 -1.03
N THR A 223 -4.41 3.92 -0.84
CA THR A 223 -5.38 5.01 -0.99
C THR A 223 -5.30 5.58 -2.40
N VAL A 224 -6.47 5.82 -2.97
CA VAL A 224 -6.66 6.38 -4.32
C VAL A 224 -7.61 7.57 -4.20
N SER A 225 -7.34 8.62 -4.97
CA SER A 225 -8.06 9.89 -4.94
C SER A 225 -8.52 10.35 -6.34
N LEU A 226 -7.92 9.84 -7.41
CA LEU A 226 -8.19 10.11 -8.81
C LEU A 226 -9.11 9.03 -9.41
N ARG A 227 -10.03 9.46 -10.28
CA ARG A 227 -10.95 8.57 -10.99
C ARG A 227 -10.22 7.62 -11.94
N ASN A 228 -10.81 6.47 -12.23
CA ASN A 228 -10.31 5.47 -13.17
C ASN A 228 -8.99 4.78 -12.78
N TYR A 229 -8.60 4.86 -11.51
CA TYR A 229 -7.44 4.14 -10.97
C TYR A 229 -7.80 2.81 -10.32
N ILE A 230 -8.93 2.74 -9.61
CA ILE A 230 -9.31 1.54 -8.85
C ILE A 230 -9.22 0.28 -9.69
N TYR A 231 -8.48 -0.70 -9.19
CA TYR A 231 -8.38 -2.01 -9.81
C TYR A 231 -9.60 -2.82 -9.40
N PHE A 232 -10.50 -3.03 -10.36
CA PHE A 232 -11.75 -3.73 -10.14
C PHE A 232 -11.71 -5.08 -10.85
N ASN A 233 -11.74 -6.15 -10.06
CA ASN A 233 -11.67 -7.57 -10.45
C ASN A 233 -12.30 -8.39 -9.30
N SER A 234 -12.91 -9.54 -9.61
CA SER A 234 -13.51 -10.46 -8.64
C SER A 234 -12.60 -10.85 -7.46
N SER A 235 -11.27 -10.91 -7.66
CA SER A 235 -10.32 -11.30 -6.61
C SER A 235 -10.12 -10.25 -5.50
N VAL A 236 -10.35 -8.96 -5.80
CA VAL A 236 -10.07 -7.85 -4.85
C VAL A 236 -11.27 -6.97 -4.58
N ILE A 237 -12.40 -7.22 -5.25
CA ILE A 237 -13.57 -6.37 -5.21
C ILE A 237 -14.07 -6.12 -3.78
N THR A 238 -14.12 -7.16 -2.96
CA THR A 238 -14.55 -7.08 -1.57
C THR A 238 -13.55 -6.35 -0.67
N GLY A 239 -12.34 -6.07 -1.15
CA GLY A 239 -11.32 -5.24 -0.51
C GLY A 239 -11.39 -3.77 -0.91
N ILE A 240 -12.33 -3.37 -1.76
CA ILE A 240 -12.56 -1.97 -2.16
C ILE A 240 -13.52 -1.32 -1.17
N ASN A 241 -13.04 -0.31 -0.46
CA ASN A 241 -13.80 0.47 0.49
C ASN A 241 -13.88 1.94 0.03
N VAL A 242 -15.09 2.43 -0.20
CA VAL A 242 -15.38 3.82 -0.57
C VAL A 242 -15.67 4.62 0.69
N ILE A 243 -14.84 5.62 0.96
CA ILE A 243 -14.90 6.44 2.17
C ILE A 243 -15.40 7.84 1.79
N ASN A 244 -16.69 8.08 2.05
CA ASN A 244 -17.36 9.36 1.84
C ASN A 244 -18.07 9.80 3.14
N GLU A 245 -19.34 10.20 3.10
CA GLU A 245 -20.13 10.44 4.30
C GLU A 245 -20.37 9.13 5.07
N ASN A 246 -20.69 8.08 4.32
CA ASN A 246 -20.76 6.71 4.78
C ASN A 246 -19.62 5.89 4.17
N ILE A 247 -19.25 4.80 4.83
CA ILE A 247 -18.32 3.82 4.26
C ILE A 247 -19.13 2.76 3.52
N PHE A 248 -18.84 2.60 2.24
CA PHE A 248 -19.39 1.54 1.42
C PHE A 248 -18.29 0.55 1.06
N THR A 249 -18.52 -0.73 1.32
CA THR A 249 -17.65 -1.82 0.89
C THR A 249 -18.35 -2.60 -0.19
N PHE A 250 -17.66 -2.86 -1.29
CA PHE A 250 -18.26 -3.64 -2.38
C PHE A 250 -18.50 -5.10 -1.94
N PRO A 251 -19.65 -5.69 -2.33
CA PRO A 251 -19.85 -7.13 -2.19
C PRO A 251 -19.13 -7.89 -3.32
N GLU A 252 -19.33 -9.22 -3.37
CA GLU A 252 -18.85 -10.08 -4.46
C GLU A 252 -19.39 -9.62 -5.82
N TYR A 253 -18.63 -9.91 -6.88
CA TYR A 253 -18.90 -9.43 -8.23
C TYR A 253 -20.26 -9.89 -8.75
N GLU A 254 -20.60 -11.17 -8.52
CA GLU A 254 -21.84 -11.81 -8.94
C GLU A 254 -23.05 -11.07 -8.38
N ARG A 255 -22.98 -10.63 -7.12
CA ARG A 255 -24.06 -9.89 -6.46
C ARG A 255 -24.26 -8.51 -7.08
N ILE A 256 -23.17 -7.86 -7.50
CA ILE A 256 -23.24 -6.55 -8.18
C ILE A 256 -23.83 -6.72 -9.56
N LEU A 257 -23.37 -7.72 -10.31
CA LEU A 257 -23.87 -8.03 -11.64
C LEU A 257 -25.36 -8.32 -11.61
N SER A 258 -25.82 -9.24 -10.75
CA SER A 258 -27.24 -9.56 -10.59
C SER A 258 -28.05 -8.31 -10.22
N PHE A 259 -27.59 -7.53 -9.24
CA PHE A 259 -28.27 -6.29 -8.84
C PHE A 259 -28.41 -5.29 -10.00
N VAL A 260 -27.34 -5.10 -10.78
CA VAL A 260 -27.38 -4.20 -11.94
C VAL A 260 -28.33 -4.75 -13.00
N MET A 261 -28.25 -6.04 -13.34
CA MET A 261 -29.13 -6.65 -14.36
C MET A 261 -30.60 -6.57 -13.99
N ASP A 262 -30.95 -6.78 -12.71
CA ASP A 262 -32.33 -6.79 -12.24
C ASP A 262 -32.95 -5.39 -12.14
N ASN A 263 -32.13 -4.35 -11.98
CA ASN A 263 -32.60 -2.98 -11.70
C ASN A 263 -32.25 -1.97 -12.81
N TYR A 264 -31.51 -2.38 -13.85
CA TYR A 264 -31.16 -1.45 -14.93
C TYR A 264 -32.42 -1.06 -15.75
N PRO A 265 -32.61 0.24 -16.08
CA PRO A 265 -33.85 0.70 -16.75
C PRO A 265 -34.11 0.16 -18.16
N SER A 266 -33.15 -0.53 -18.77
CA SER A 266 -33.26 -1.09 -20.12
C SER A 266 -32.74 -2.52 -20.15
N GLU A 267 -33.31 -3.36 -21.03
CA GLU A 267 -32.79 -4.69 -21.34
C GLU A 267 -31.43 -4.55 -22.05
N LYS A 268 -30.37 -4.50 -21.26
CA LYS A 268 -28.99 -4.38 -21.73
C LYS A 268 -28.20 -5.58 -21.21
N GLU A 269 -27.60 -6.33 -22.14
CA GLU A 269 -26.56 -7.29 -21.78
C GLU A 269 -25.28 -6.56 -21.41
N TRP A 270 -24.82 -6.76 -20.16
CA TRP A 270 -23.59 -6.15 -19.65
C TRP A 270 -22.42 -7.06 -19.94
N LYS A 271 -21.43 -6.54 -20.67
CA LYS A 271 -20.08 -7.11 -20.67
C LYS A 271 -19.38 -6.73 -19.38
N GLU A 272 -18.56 -7.64 -18.87
CA GLU A 272 -17.78 -7.42 -17.65
C GLU A 272 -16.93 -6.14 -17.72
N GLU A 273 -16.26 -5.90 -18.85
CA GLU A 273 -15.46 -4.69 -19.08
C GLU A 273 -16.29 -3.40 -18.97
N GLU A 274 -17.52 -3.38 -19.50
CA GLU A 274 -18.39 -2.20 -19.44
C GLU A 274 -18.83 -1.87 -18.01
N LEU A 275 -19.14 -2.90 -17.21
CA LEU A 275 -19.50 -2.72 -15.81
C LEU A 275 -18.29 -2.26 -14.99
N ASN A 276 -17.12 -2.85 -15.26
CA ASN A 276 -15.87 -2.48 -14.60
C ASN A 276 -15.52 -1.01 -14.86
N ASP A 277 -15.61 -0.55 -16.11
CA ASP A 277 -15.36 0.84 -16.48
C ASP A 277 -16.35 1.81 -15.84
N ALA A 278 -17.62 1.41 -15.77
CA ALA A 278 -18.65 2.22 -15.11
C ALA A 278 -18.40 2.35 -13.61
N ILE A 279 -18.03 1.27 -12.94
CA ILE A 279 -17.71 1.29 -11.51
C ILE A 279 -16.45 2.11 -11.25
N ARG A 280 -15.38 1.90 -12.03
CA ARG A 280 -14.13 2.69 -11.91
C ARG A 280 -14.35 4.19 -12.08
N SER A 281 -15.30 4.56 -12.94
CA SER A 281 -15.67 5.96 -13.20
C SER A 281 -16.53 6.59 -12.09
N THR A 282 -17.26 5.77 -11.33
CA THR A 282 -18.27 6.22 -10.35
C THR A 282 -17.86 5.99 -8.89
N VAL A 283 -16.87 5.14 -8.64
CA VAL A 283 -16.49 4.64 -7.30
C VAL A 283 -16.29 5.75 -6.27
N HIS A 284 -15.63 6.86 -6.63
CA HIS A 284 -15.41 7.97 -5.71
C HIS A 284 -16.69 8.75 -5.37
N SER A 285 -17.70 8.69 -6.23
CA SER A 285 -18.97 9.41 -6.10
C SER A 285 -20.04 8.63 -5.34
N ILE A 286 -19.81 7.37 -4.98
CA ILE A 286 -20.78 6.54 -4.26
C ILE A 286 -21.07 7.16 -2.88
N GLY A 287 -22.34 7.44 -2.63
CA GLY A 287 -22.81 8.12 -1.42
C GLY A 287 -22.43 9.60 -1.30
N VAL A 288 -22.14 10.26 -2.43
CA VAL A 288 -21.96 11.72 -2.51
C VAL A 288 -23.15 12.35 -3.23
N ASN A 289 -23.76 13.36 -2.62
CA ASN A 289 -24.85 14.11 -3.23
C ASN A 289 -24.32 15.03 -4.34
N ASN A 290 -25.07 15.16 -5.45
CA ASN A 290 -24.76 16.07 -6.57
C ASN A 290 -23.40 15.83 -7.26
N SER A 291 -22.93 14.59 -7.35
CA SER A 291 -21.69 14.27 -8.04
C SER A 291 -21.80 14.49 -9.56
N ILE A 292 -20.81 15.12 -10.17
CA ILE A 292 -20.73 15.26 -11.63
C ILE A 292 -20.11 13.98 -12.21
N VAL A 293 -20.94 13.20 -12.90
CA VAL A 293 -20.57 11.96 -13.58
C VAL A 293 -21.06 12.02 -15.03
N GLN A 294 -20.38 11.31 -15.94
CA GLN A 294 -20.85 11.19 -17.31
C GLN A 294 -22.24 10.53 -17.35
N PRO A 295 -23.16 10.97 -18.21
CA PRO A 295 -24.55 10.47 -18.25
C PRO A 295 -24.67 8.95 -18.33
N GLN A 296 -23.76 8.31 -19.07
CA GLN A 296 -23.71 6.85 -19.25
C GLN A 296 -23.44 6.05 -17.96
N TYR A 297 -22.69 6.63 -17.02
CA TYR A 297 -22.36 5.98 -15.74
C TYR A 297 -23.22 6.49 -14.59
N ASP A 298 -23.92 7.60 -14.80
CA ASP A 298 -24.81 8.20 -13.80
C ASP A 298 -25.91 7.22 -13.38
N VAL A 299 -26.49 6.47 -14.34
CA VAL A 299 -27.50 5.44 -14.05
C VAL A 299 -26.98 4.36 -13.09
N ILE A 300 -25.73 3.91 -13.24
CA ILE A 300 -25.15 2.90 -12.34
C ILE A 300 -24.91 3.49 -10.94
N LEU A 301 -24.35 4.69 -10.88
CA LEU A 301 -24.14 5.37 -9.60
C LEU A 301 -25.47 5.57 -8.86
N LYS A 302 -26.50 5.96 -9.60
CA LYS A 302 -27.89 6.10 -9.16
C LYS A 302 -28.40 4.82 -8.51
N LEU A 303 -28.32 3.68 -9.20
CA LEU A 303 -28.74 2.37 -8.66
C LEU A 303 -27.97 1.98 -7.39
N ILE A 304 -26.64 2.17 -7.38
CA ILE A 304 -25.82 1.84 -6.21
C ILE A 304 -26.22 2.72 -5.03
N ASN A 305 -26.42 4.02 -5.23
CA ASN A 305 -26.84 4.94 -4.16
C ASN A 305 -28.23 4.60 -3.61
N GLU A 306 -29.17 4.18 -4.45
CA GLU A 306 -30.48 3.68 -4.00
C GLU A 306 -30.35 2.46 -3.09
N SER A 307 -29.45 1.52 -3.43
CA SER A 307 -29.18 0.35 -2.59
C SER A 307 -28.67 0.69 -1.19
N LEU A 308 -28.03 1.87 -1.04
CA LEU A 308 -27.54 2.41 0.23
C LEU A 308 -28.61 3.20 1.00
N GLY A 309 -29.84 3.26 0.48
CA GLY A 309 -30.90 4.08 1.06
C GLY A 309 -30.65 5.58 0.90
N ILE A 310 -29.66 5.98 0.08
CA ILE A 310 -29.38 7.36 -0.26
C ILE A 310 -30.37 7.74 -1.36
N LYS A 311 -31.58 8.08 -0.92
CA LYS A 311 -32.58 8.71 -1.76
C LYS A 311 -32.10 10.13 -2.05
N ASN A 312 -31.22 10.29 -3.03
CA ASN A 312 -31.13 11.58 -3.72
C ASN A 312 -32.57 11.93 -4.09
N MET A 313 -33.10 13.08 -3.65
CA MET A 313 -34.44 13.48 -4.04
C MET A 313 -34.48 13.50 -5.58
N TRP A 314 -35.12 12.50 -6.16
CA TRP A 314 -35.25 12.28 -7.60
C TRP A 314 -36.25 13.28 -8.21
N ASP A 315 -36.23 14.52 -7.73
CA ASP A 315 -37.16 15.58 -8.13
C ASP A 315 -36.84 16.13 -9.54
N LYS A 316 -35.78 15.65 -10.18
CA LYS A 316 -35.42 16.04 -11.55
C LYS A 316 -35.66 14.87 -12.49
N MET A 317 -36.54 15.09 -13.47
CA MET A 317 -36.76 14.21 -14.61
C MET A 317 -35.40 13.78 -15.21
N PRO A 318 -35.30 12.55 -15.76
CA PRO A 318 -34.08 12.07 -16.41
C PRO A 318 -33.56 13.11 -17.40
N THR A 319 -32.27 13.41 -17.34
CA THR A 319 -31.71 14.47 -18.17
C THR A 319 -31.74 14.04 -19.66
N MET A 320 -31.93 14.98 -20.59
CA MET A 320 -31.95 14.65 -22.03
C MET A 320 -30.74 13.80 -22.49
N PRO A 321 -29.51 13.99 -21.96
CA PRO A 321 -28.38 13.11 -22.23
C PRO A 321 -28.52 11.68 -21.69
N GLU A 322 -29.15 11.48 -20.52
CA GLU A 322 -29.45 10.13 -19.98
C GLU A 322 -30.45 9.41 -20.88
N ILE A 323 -31.52 10.11 -21.27
CA ILE A 323 -32.56 9.60 -22.18
C ILE A 323 -31.93 9.25 -23.54
N GLN A 324 -31.09 10.12 -24.10
CA GLN A 324 -30.39 9.86 -25.35
C GLN A 324 -29.43 8.68 -25.27
N TYR A 325 -28.74 8.48 -24.14
CA TYR A 325 -27.89 7.30 -23.95
C TYR A 325 -28.72 6.00 -23.91
N LEU A 326 -29.83 6.01 -23.15
CA LEU A 326 -30.72 4.86 -23.01
C LEU A 326 -31.46 4.54 -24.32
N ILE A 327 -31.87 5.55 -25.10
CA ILE A 327 -32.57 5.39 -26.38
C ILE A 327 -31.60 5.11 -27.54
N GLY A 328 -30.39 5.69 -27.52
CA GLY A 328 -29.42 5.63 -28.61
C GLY A 328 -28.83 4.23 -28.88
N LYS A 329 -29.04 3.26 -27.97
CA LYS A 329 -28.72 1.84 -28.19
C LYS A 329 -29.88 1.01 -28.79
N ASN A 330 -31.10 1.57 -28.88
CA ASN A 330 -32.28 0.90 -29.45
C ASN A 330 -32.60 1.35 -30.88
N LEU A 331 -31.67 2.04 -31.56
CA LEU A 331 -31.77 2.41 -32.98
C LEU A 331 -30.65 1.71 -33.77
N VAL A 332 -30.74 0.39 -33.87
CA VAL A 332 -30.19 -0.39 -35.00
C VAL A 332 -31.26 -1.37 -35.45
#